data_AF-A0A934SFU3-F1
#
_entry.id   AF-A0A934SFU3-F1
#
_cell.length_a   1.000
_cell.length_b   1.000
_cell.length_c   1.000
_cell.angle_alpha   90.00
_cell.angle_beta   90.00
_cell.angle_gamma   90.00
#
_symmetry.space_group_name_H-M   'P 1'
#
loop_
_entity.id
_entity.type
_entity.pdbx_description
1 polymer ?
#
loop_
_entity_poly.entity_id
_entity_poly.type
_entity_poly.pdbx_seq_one_letter_code
_entity_poly.pdbx_strand_id
1 'polypeptide(L)'
;MPAYVVFMRDEMVDPVEFDQYAAKVDASFEGHEVKPLADYGTIETLEGEEIDGAVILEFRDMDAARAWYRSSAYQTTAQHRFKGARYRGFIVEGLPAEE
;
A
#
# COMPACT_ATOMS: atom_id res chain seq x y z
N MET A 1 -7.73 6.67 -16.41
CA MET A 1 -7.96 7.24 -15.07
C MET A 1 -6.85 6.73 -14.16
N PRO A 2 -6.37 7.52 -13.18
CA PRO A 2 -5.39 7.04 -12.22
C PRO A 2 -5.96 5.85 -11.43
N ALA A 3 -5.10 5.07 -10.80
CA ALA A 3 -5.50 4.04 -9.86
C ALA A 3 -4.83 4.26 -8.52
N TYR A 4 -5.55 3.92 -7.45
CA TYR A 4 -5.08 4.06 -6.09
C TYR A 4 -4.99 2.69 -5.44
N VAL A 5 -3.81 2.35 -4.92
CA VAL A 5 -3.67 1.24 -3.99
C VAL A 5 -3.79 1.79 -2.59
N VAL A 6 -4.75 1.28 -1.84
CA VAL A 6 -5.02 1.66 -0.45
C VAL A 6 -4.72 0.48 0.44
N PHE A 7 -3.88 0.69 1.45
CA PHE A 7 -3.61 -0.26 2.52
C PHE A 7 -3.98 0.37 3.86
N MET A 8 -4.71 -0.37 4.67
CA MET A 8 -5.09 -0.01 6.04
C MET A 8 -4.55 -1.09 6.97
N ARG A 9 -3.76 -0.71 7.97
CA ARG A 9 -3.25 -1.62 9.00
C ARG A 9 -4.22 -1.60 10.17
N ASP A 10 -4.75 -2.78 10.47
CA ASP A 10 -5.66 -2.95 11.60
C ASP A 10 -4.86 -3.24 12.88
N GLU A 11 -3.78 -4.03 12.77
CA GLU A 11 -2.97 -4.44 13.92
C GLU A 11 -1.52 -4.73 13.52
N MET A 12 -0.57 -4.32 14.36
CA MET A 12 0.81 -4.79 14.32
C MET A 12 0.98 -6.11 15.10
N VAL A 13 1.42 -7.16 14.41
CA VAL A 13 1.58 -8.52 14.96
C VAL A 13 3.05 -8.79 15.34
N ASP A 14 3.98 -8.50 14.43
CA ASP A 14 5.43 -8.69 14.62
C ASP A 14 6.18 -7.48 14.04
N PRO A 15 6.63 -6.55 14.90
CA PRO A 15 7.37 -5.36 14.47
C PRO A 15 8.67 -5.66 13.73
N VAL A 16 9.33 -6.80 14.03
CA VAL A 16 10.61 -7.16 13.40
C VAL A 16 10.39 -7.64 11.97
N GLU A 17 9.35 -8.43 11.73
CA GLU A 17 8.95 -8.79 10.36
C GLU A 17 8.45 -7.57 9.60
N PHE A 18 7.73 -6.65 10.26
CA PHE A 18 7.28 -5.43 9.61
C PHE A 18 8.44 -4.48 9.22
N ASP A 19 9.46 -4.36 10.06
CA ASP A 19 10.67 -3.57 9.74
C ASP A 19 11.40 -4.14 8.50
N GLN A 20 11.50 -5.47 8.40
CA GLN A 20 12.04 -6.12 7.20
C GLN A 20 11.21 -5.82 5.94
N TYR A 21 9.88 -5.70 6.07
CA TYR A 21 9.02 -5.26 4.98
C TYR A 21 9.29 -3.79 4.60
N ALA A 22 9.29 -2.89 5.59
CA ALA A 22 9.49 -1.46 5.39
C ALA A 22 10.85 -1.15 4.74
N ALA A 23 11.90 -1.87 5.13
CA ALA A 23 13.24 -1.70 4.55
C ALA A 23 13.35 -2.17 3.07
N LYS A 24 12.41 -2.99 2.59
CA LYS A 24 12.47 -3.61 1.25
C LYS A 24 11.42 -3.07 0.28
N VAL A 25 10.35 -2.45 0.77
CA VAL A 25 9.20 -2.07 -0.07
C VAL A 25 9.58 -1.06 -1.14
N ASP A 26 10.45 -0.11 -0.83
CA ASP A 26 10.84 0.94 -1.78
C ASP A 26 11.54 0.38 -3.02
N ALA A 27 12.34 -0.67 -2.86
CA ALA A 27 12.99 -1.35 -3.98
C ALA A 27 11.97 -2.02 -4.92
N SER A 28 10.77 -2.34 -4.44
CA SER A 28 9.70 -2.88 -5.30
C SER A 28 9.09 -1.86 -6.25
N PHE A 29 9.31 -0.56 -6.02
CA PHE A 29 8.83 0.50 -6.91
C PHE A 29 9.72 0.67 -8.14
N GLU A 30 10.93 0.10 -8.16
CA GLU A 30 11.82 0.20 -9.31
C GLU A 30 11.15 -0.36 -10.58
N GLY A 31 11.11 0.45 -11.64
CA GLY A 31 10.41 0.11 -12.89
C GLY A 31 8.90 0.35 -12.89
N HIS A 32 8.33 0.86 -11.79
CA HIS A 32 6.93 1.24 -11.67
C HIS A 32 6.81 2.74 -11.37
N GLU A 33 5.96 3.45 -12.11
CA GLU A 33 5.66 4.85 -11.81
C GLU A 33 4.64 4.90 -10.66
N VAL A 34 5.16 5.01 -9.44
CA VAL A 34 4.39 5.02 -8.19
C VAL A 34 4.58 6.36 -7.49
N LYS A 35 3.47 6.97 -7.07
CA LYS A 35 3.47 8.21 -6.31
C LYS A 35 2.81 7.99 -4.95
N PRO A 36 3.57 8.00 -3.85
CA PRO A 36 2.98 7.99 -2.51
C PRO A 36 2.16 9.28 -2.27
N LEU A 37 0.92 9.13 -1.82
CA LEU A 37 0.03 10.24 -1.46
C LEU A 37 -0.15 10.39 0.06
N ALA A 38 -0.12 9.26 0.78
CA ALA A 38 -0.18 9.21 2.23
C ALA A 38 0.59 7.98 2.73
N ASP A 39 1.30 8.11 3.84
CA ASP A 39 2.10 7.04 4.43
C ASP A 39 2.25 7.22 5.96
N TYR A 40 1.60 6.37 6.75
CA TYR A 40 1.62 6.31 8.23
C TYR A 40 1.61 7.66 8.99
N GLY A 41 0.94 8.67 8.45
CA GLY A 41 0.74 9.97 9.11
C GLY A 41 -0.30 9.92 10.24
N THR A 42 -0.73 11.09 10.73
CA THR A 42 -1.86 11.20 11.67
C THR A 42 -3.12 10.64 11.02
N ILE A 43 -3.80 9.72 11.71
CA ILE A 43 -5.04 9.08 11.25
C ILE A 43 -6.18 9.50 12.16
N GLU A 44 -7.30 9.88 11.55
CA GLU A 44 -8.59 10.07 12.22
C GLU A 44 -9.59 9.08 11.61
N THR A 45 -10.02 8.10 12.39
CA THR A 45 -11.06 7.16 11.96
C THR A 45 -12.43 7.81 12.11
N LEU A 46 -13.13 8.02 10.99
CA LEU A 46 -14.45 8.64 10.99
C LEU A 46 -15.56 7.65 11.35
N GLU A 47 -15.50 6.43 10.81
CA GLU A 47 -16.50 5.38 11.00
C GLU A 47 -15.85 3.99 10.96
N GLY A 48 -16.42 3.03 11.69
CA GLY A 48 -15.95 1.64 11.72
C GLY A 48 -14.86 1.36 12.76
N GLU A 49 -14.14 0.26 12.56
CA GLU A 49 -13.02 -0.14 13.42
C GLU A 49 -11.79 0.74 13.17
N GLU A 50 -11.09 1.10 14.25
CA GLU A 50 -9.88 1.91 14.20
C GLU A 50 -8.76 1.22 13.40
N ILE A 51 -7.95 2.02 12.72
CA ILE A 51 -6.74 1.56 12.04
C ILE A 51 -5.57 2.35 12.59
N ASP A 52 -4.43 1.69 12.78
CA ASP A 52 -3.23 2.30 13.33
C ASP A 52 -2.21 2.73 12.25
N GLY A 53 -2.57 2.55 10.97
CA GLY A 53 -1.72 2.85 9.84
C GLY A 53 -2.47 2.86 8.50
N ALA A 54 -2.08 3.75 7.61
CA ALA A 54 -2.64 3.83 6.25
C ALA A 54 -1.57 4.22 5.24
N VAL A 55 -1.67 3.64 4.04
CA VAL A 55 -0.83 3.98 2.88
C VAL A 55 -1.73 4.14 1.66
N ILE A 56 -1.53 5.23 0.91
CA ILE A 56 -2.21 5.47 -0.37
C ILE A 56 -1.15 5.72 -1.42
N LEU A 57 -1.14 4.88 -2.46
CA LEU A 57 -0.24 4.98 -3.60
C LEU A 57 -1.04 5.26 -4.87
N GLU A 58 -0.63 6.27 -5.63
CA GLU A 58 -1.17 6.59 -6.95
C GLU A 58 -0.32 5.94 -8.04
N PHE A 59 -1.01 5.38 -9.03
CA PHE A 59 -0.47 4.83 -10.27
C PHE A 59 -1.19 5.46 -11.45
N ARG A 60 -0.55 5.44 -12.63
CA ARG A 60 -1.15 5.98 -13.86
C ARG A 60 -2.50 5.36 -14.23
N ASP A 61 -2.71 4.07 -13.95
CA ASP A 61 -3.89 3.29 -14.29
C ASP A 61 -3.96 1.96 -13.49
N MET A 62 -5.10 1.26 -13.60
CA MET A 62 -5.38 0.00 -12.89
C MET A 62 -4.40 -1.11 -13.24
N ASP A 63 -3.92 -1.17 -14.48
CA ASP A 63 -3.00 -2.22 -14.93
C ASP A 63 -1.59 -1.99 -14.37
N ALA A 64 -1.15 -0.73 -14.28
CA ALA A 64 0.11 -0.35 -13.64
C ALA A 64 0.11 -0.72 -12.14
N ALA A 65 -0.98 -0.40 -11.43
CA ALA A 65 -1.13 -0.77 -10.02
C ALA A 65 -1.11 -2.29 -9.81
N ARG A 66 -1.82 -3.04 -10.68
CA ARG A 66 -1.83 -4.51 -10.64
C ARG A 66 -0.48 -5.11 -10.99
N ALA A 67 0.23 -4.55 -11.97
CA ALA A 67 1.55 -5.00 -12.39
C ALA A 67 2.55 -4.89 -11.25
N TRP A 68 2.56 -3.76 -10.52
CA TRP A 68 3.36 -3.60 -9.32
C TRP A 68 2.96 -4.60 -8.23
N TYR A 69 1.68 -4.64 -7.85
CA TYR A 69 1.21 -5.51 -6.76
C TYR A 69 1.48 -6.99 -7.04
N ARG A 70 1.35 -7.45 -8.30
CA ARG A 70 1.57 -8.85 -8.69
C ARG A 70 3.03 -9.15 -9.06
N SER A 71 3.92 -8.17 -9.06
CA SER A 71 5.34 -8.39 -9.32
C SER A 71 5.95 -9.36 -8.32
N SER A 72 6.92 -10.16 -8.76
CA SER A 72 7.65 -11.06 -7.88
C SER A 72 8.41 -10.28 -6.79
N ALA A 73 8.94 -9.10 -7.13
CA ALA A 73 9.63 -8.22 -6.20
C ALA A 73 8.72 -7.77 -5.05
N TYR A 74 7.52 -7.26 -5.36
CA TYR A 74 6.58 -6.85 -4.32
C TYR A 74 5.99 -8.05 -3.58
N GLN A 75 5.57 -9.11 -4.26
CA GLN A 75 4.96 -10.28 -3.61
C GLN A 75 5.90 -10.99 -2.62
N THR A 76 7.20 -11.03 -2.92
CA THR A 76 8.22 -11.56 -1.99
C THR A 76 8.34 -10.67 -0.76
N THR A 77 8.38 -9.35 -0.96
CA THR A 77 8.46 -8.36 0.13
C THR A 77 7.20 -8.36 0.99
N ALA A 78 6.02 -8.48 0.38
CA ALA A 78 4.73 -8.51 1.07
C ALA A 78 4.57 -9.71 2.03
N GLN A 79 5.32 -10.80 1.85
CA GLN A 79 5.30 -11.92 2.80
C GLN A 79 5.71 -11.49 4.21
N HIS A 80 6.67 -10.57 4.33
CA HIS A 80 7.05 -9.99 5.61
C HIS A 80 5.90 -9.15 6.20
N ARG A 81 5.19 -8.37 5.37
CA ARG A 81 4.00 -7.61 5.83
C ARG A 81 2.90 -8.53 6.35
N PHE A 82 2.62 -9.65 5.68
CA PHE A 82 1.59 -10.61 6.10
C PHE A 82 1.90 -11.29 7.44
N LYS A 83 3.19 -11.42 7.77
CA LYS A 83 3.64 -11.91 9.08
C LYS A 83 3.67 -10.80 10.14
N GLY A 84 4.07 -9.60 9.74
CA GLY A 84 4.28 -8.47 10.63
C GLY A 84 3.01 -7.75 11.04
N ALA A 85 1.93 -7.83 10.28
CA ALA A 85 0.72 -7.06 10.54
C ALA A 85 -0.54 -7.57 9.81
N ARG A 86 -1.70 -7.19 10.35
CA ARG A 86 -3.01 -7.39 9.72
C ARG A 86 -3.37 -6.17 8.90
N TYR A 87 -3.70 -6.40 7.63
CA TYR A 87 -4.05 -5.35 6.69
C TYR A 87 -5.32 -5.69 5.92
N ARG A 88 -6.08 -4.65 5.63
CA ARG A 88 -7.03 -4.59 4.53
C ARG A 88 -6.38 -3.82 3.39
N GLY A 89 -6.59 -4.26 2.16
CA GLY A 89 -6.02 -3.59 1.00
C GLY A 89 -6.84 -3.79 -0.25
N PHE A 90 -6.91 -2.76 -1.08
CA PHE A 90 -7.65 -2.78 -2.34
C PHE A 90 -7.02 -1.83 -3.36
N ILE A 91 -7.33 -2.07 -4.63
CA ILE A 91 -7.00 -1.17 -5.74
C ILE A 91 -8.32 -0.60 -6.25
N VAL A 92 -8.40 0.72 -6.36
CA VAL A 92 -9.60 1.43 -6.83
C VAL A 92 -9.23 2.36 -7.98
N GLU A 93 -10.09 2.43 -8.99
CA GLU A 93 -9.95 3.37 -10.08
C GLU A 93 -10.33 4.78 -9.59
N GLY A 94 -9.51 5.76 -9.95
CA GLY A 94 -9.75 7.16 -9.66
C GLY A 94 -10.73 7.80 -10.63
N LEU A 95 -11.08 9.05 -10.36
CA LEU A 95 -11.84 9.87 -11.29
C LEU A 95 -10.96 10.32 -12.47
N PRO A 96 -11.54 10.69 -13.62
CA PRO A 96 -10.79 11.37 -14.67
C PRO A 96 -10.17 12.66 -14.10
N ALA A 97 -8.98 13.03 -14.59
CA ALA A 97 -8.41 14.34 -14.28
C ALA A 97 -9.38 15.41 -14.77
N GLU A 98 -9.70 16.39 -13.92
CA GLU A 98 -10.48 17.56 -14.32
C GLU A 98 -9.65 18.37 -15.34
N GLU A 99 -10.29 18.82 -16.42
CA GLU A 99 -9.70 19.73 -17.42
C GLU A 99 -9.57 21.17 -16.89
#